data_AF-A0A9D3UQH5-F1
#
_entry.id   AF-A0A9D3UQH5-F1
#
_cell.length_a   1.000
_cell.length_b   1.000
_cell.length_c   1.000
_cell.angle_alpha   90.00
_cell.angle_beta   90.00
_cell.angle_gamma   90.00
#
_symmetry.space_group_name_H-M   'P 1'
#
loop_
_entity.id
_entity.type
_entity.pdbx_description
1 polymer ?
#
loop_
_entity_poly.entity_id
_entity_poly.type
_entity_poly.pdbx_seq_one_letter_code
_entity_poly.pdbx_strand_id
1 'polypeptide(L)'
;MPDSNKNQALDNIKERFALEVSDAYIKKDLGKKWRDHKSILKKEYFKKPISLEEKLQNVPPGMLRYQWEDAVRFWNSKKGEDRERVGTSSRQKQKFTYTAGSRSFACVAEAEEASSGQKVGRFQLFDITYRKKDGSPMTSEVGEIMEKLKEKKADYEASTDSSANFGDIDNKIINEVVGPERYGRVRFQGSGVNSTQYFGSSSQQYMPSGSQSQVEVQRLRDQIAQMQASS
;
A
#
# COMPACT_ATOMS: atom_id res chain seq x y z
N MET A 1 18.06 5.80 -0.59
CA MET A 1 19.31 5.04 -0.75
C MET A 1 19.58 5.03 -2.24
N PRO A 2 20.71 5.57 -2.68
CA PRO A 2 21.13 5.49 -4.08
C PRO A 2 21.12 4.03 -4.56
N ASP A 3 20.86 3.81 -5.85
CA ASP A 3 20.80 2.45 -6.39
C ASP A 3 22.17 1.77 -6.42
N SER A 4 23.26 2.53 -6.55
CA SER A 4 24.63 2.02 -6.38
C SER A 4 24.81 1.33 -5.02
N ASN A 5 24.40 1.99 -3.92
CA ASN A 5 24.48 1.41 -2.58
C ASN A 5 23.58 0.17 -2.45
N LYS A 6 22.45 0.11 -3.16
CA LYS A 6 21.55 -1.06 -3.10
C LYS A 6 22.15 -2.24 -3.84
N ASN A 7 22.81 -2.00 -4.97
CA ASN A 7 23.49 -3.03 -5.72
C ASN A 7 24.65 -3.60 -4.90
N GLN A 8 25.51 -2.75 -4.34
CA GLN A 8 26.60 -3.20 -3.47
C GLN A 8 26.10 -4.02 -2.27
N ALA A 9 25.03 -3.56 -1.60
CA ALA A 9 24.45 -4.30 -0.49
C ALA A 9 23.84 -5.65 -0.93
N LEU A 10 23.24 -5.72 -2.12
CA LEU A 10 22.71 -6.95 -2.69
C LEU A 10 23.84 -7.94 -3.01
N ASP A 11 24.93 -7.47 -3.60
CA ASP A 11 26.09 -8.31 -3.95
C ASP A 11 26.69 -8.95 -2.68
N ASN A 12 26.89 -8.14 -1.62
CA ASN A 12 27.35 -8.62 -0.32
C ASN A 12 26.41 -9.66 0.33
N ILE A 13 25.09 -9.54 0.10
CA ILE A 13 24.10 -10.50 0.60
C ILE A 13 24.23 -11.81 -0.17
N LYS A 14 24.32 -11.75 -1.50
CA LYS A 14 24.43 -12.93 -2.37
C LYS A 14 25.74 -13.70 -2.17
N GLU A 15 26.81 -13.02 -1.79
CA GLU A 15 28.07 -13.65 -1.43
C GLU A 15 27.95 -14.55 -0.18
N ARG A 16 27.03 -14.22 0.72
CA ARG A 16 26.89 -14.90 2.03
C ARG A 16 25.68 -15.82 2.13
N PHE A 17 24.65 -15.60 1.32
CA PHE A 17 23.37 -16.27 1.45
C PHE A 17 22.84 -16.74 0.09
N ALA A 18 22.42 -18.00 0.03
CA ALA A 18 21.60 -18.52 -1.06
C ALA A 18 20.15 -18.11 -0.81
N LEU A 19 19.62 -17.20 -1.63
CA LEU A 19 18.29 -16.63 -1.46
C LEU A 19 17.36 -17.02 -2.62
N GLU A 20 16.23 -17.63 -2.30
CA GLU A 20 15.13 -17.91 -3.24
C GLU A 20 14.16 -16.72 -3.36
N VAL A 21 14.67 -15.50 -3.32
CA VAL A 21 13.86 -14.28 -3.46
C VAL A 21 14.45 -13.35 -4.51
N SER A 22 13.58 -12.60 -5.20
CA SER A 22 14.03 -11.74 -6.29
C SER A 22 14.88 -10.55 -5.82
N ASP A 23 15.85 -10.16 -6.64
CA ASP A 23 16.68 -8.96 -6.41
C ASP A 23 15.84 -7.70 -6.19
N ALA A 24 14.74 -7.57 -6.95
CA ALA A 24 13.82 -6.45 -6.82
C ALA A 24 13.19 -6.40 -5.42
N TYR A 25 12.82 -7.56 -4.86
CA TYR A 25 12.31 -7.66 -3.50
C TYR A 25 13.37 -7.26 -2.47
N ILE A 26 14.59 -7.79 -2.59
CA ILE A 26 15.69 -7.48 -1.66
C ILE A 26 16.01 -5.97 -1.69
N LYS A 27 16.12 -5.37 -2.89
CA LYS A 27 16.37 -3.93 -3.05
C LYS A 27 15.25 -3.07 -2.45
N LYS A 28 13.99 -3.53 -2.57
CA LYS A 28 12.84 -2.86 -1.93
C LYS A 28 12.93 -2.92 -0.41
N ASP A 29 13.29 -4.08 0.15
CA ASP A 29 13.44 -4.26 1.59
C ASP A 29 14.62 -3.45 2.17
N LEU A 30 15.78 -3.46 1.50
CA LEU A 30 16.92 -2.59 1.82
C LEU A 30 16.51 -1.10 1.85
N GLY A 31 15.74 -0.67 0.85
CA GLY A 31 15.19 0.68 0.80
C GLY A 31 14.23 1.01 1.95
N LYS A 32 13.48 0.02 2.44
CA LYS A 32 12.63 0.16 3.63
C LYS A 32 13.48 0.26 4.90
N LYS A 33 14.40 -0.68 5.13
CA LYS A 33 15.33 -0.67 6.28
C LYS A 33 16.08 0.65 6.38
N TRP A 34 16.55 1.19 5.26
CA TRP A 34 17.18 2.52 5.22
C TRP A 34 16.25 3.66 5.64
N ARG A 35 14.98 3.64 5.22
CA ARG A 35 14.00 4.66 5.64
C ARG A 35 13.70 4.56 7.12
N ASP A 36 13.53 3.34 7.63
CA ASP A 36 13.23 3.08 9.04
C ASP A 36 14.40 3.51 9.93
N HIS A 37 15.63 3.14 9.54
CA HIS A 37 16.86 3.57 10.23
C HIS A 37 16.98 5.10 10.27
N LYS A 38 16.77 5.79 9.15
CA LYS A 38 16.75 7.27 9.13
C LYS A 38 15.66 7.87 10.03
N SER A 39 14.50 7.21 10.16
CA SER A 39 13.44 7.68 11.06
C SER A 39 13.89 7.60 12.52
N ILE A 40 14.59 6.53 12.90
CA ILE A 40 15.18 6.35 14.24
C ILE A 40 16.22 7.46 14.49
N LEU A 41 17.17 7.62 13.55
CA LEU A 41 18.19 8.67 13.65
C LEU A 41 17.60 10.08 13.76
N LYS A 42 16.55 10.37 12.98
CA LYS A 42 15.87 11.68 13.06
C LYS A 42 15.28 11.90 14.45
N LYS A 43 14.70 10.88 15.07
CA LYS A 43 14.14 10.96 16.42
C LYS A 43 15.23 11.14 17.48
N GLU A 44 16.29 10.35 17.41
CA GLU A 44 17.32 10.28 18.46
C GLU A 44 18.35 11.41 18.40
N TYR A 45 18.66 11.91 17.21
CA TYR A 45 19.73 12.89 17.00
C TYR A 45 19.18 14.23 16.51
N PHE A 46 18.33 14.22 15.48
CA PHE A 46 17.90 15.47 14.82
C PHE A 46 16.83 16.25 15.59
N LYS A 47 15.87 15.57 16.25
CA LYS A 47 14.79 16.21 17.01
C LYS A 47 15.20 16.72 18.40
N LYS A 48 16.47 16.53 18.79
CA LYS A 48 17.00 17.09 20.04
C LYS A 48 17.10 18.63 19.96
N PRO A 49 16.85 19.35 21.06
CA PRO A 49 16.91 20.82 21.13
C PRO A 49 18.37 21.30 21.26
N ILE A 50 19.21 20.94 20.29
CA ILE A 50 20.62 21.35 20.18
C ILE A 50 20.82 22.14 18.89
N SER A 51 21.92 22.90 18.80
CA SER A 51 22.23 23.72 17.63
C SER A 51 22.49 22.87 16.37
N LEU A 52 22.38 23.48 15.19
CA LEU A 52 22.66 22.78 13.93
C LEU A 52 24.13 22.31 13.86
N GLU A 53 25.05 23.13 14.34
CA GLU A 53 26.48 22.80 14.38
C GLU A 53 26.72 21.57 15.26
N GLU A 54 26.15 21.55 16.47
CA GLU A 54 26.22 20.38 17.35
C GLU A 54 25.57 19.14 16.72
N LYS A 55 24.47 19.28 15.96
CA LYS A 55 23.89 18.15 15.22
C LYS A 55 24.85 17.58 14.19
N LEU A 56 25.56 18.44 13.44
CA LEU A 56 26.50 18.00 12.41
C LEU A 56 27.72 17.30 13.01
N GLN A 57 28.19 17.72 14.19
CA GLN A 57 29.29 17.06 14.90
C GLN A 57 28.89 15.72 15.53
N ASN A 58 27.63 15.58 15.95
CA ASN A 58 27.08 14.36 16.54
C ASN A 58 26.74 13.28 15.50
N VAL A 59 27.77 12.77 14.80
CA VAL A 59 27.62 11.68 13.82
C VAL A 59 27.23 10.37 14.54
N PRO A 60 26.13 9.70 14.17
CA PRO A 60 25.73 8.44 14.76
C PRO A 60 26.80 7.33 14.57
N PRO A 61 27.00 6.45 15.57
CA PRO A 61 27.92 5.32 15.43
C PRO A 61 27.57 4.45 14.21
N GLY A 62 28.58 4.10 13.41
CA GLY A 62 28.40 3.28 12.21
C GLY A 62 27.87 4.01 10.97
N MET A 63 27.67 5.33 11.04
CA MET A 63 27.29 6.17 9.90
C MET A 63 28.49 7.00 9.40
N LEU A 64 28.67 7.07 8.08
CA LEU A 64 29.72 7.91 7.50
C LEU A 64 29.33 9.39 7.64
N ARG A 65 30.29 10.26 8.01
CA ARG A 65 30.06 11.70 8.24
C ARG A 65 29.30 12.36 7.08
N TYR A 66 29.74 12.16 5.84
CA TYR A 66 29.08 12.76 4.68
C TYR A 66 27.60 12.33 4.52
N GLN A 67 27.28 11.07 4.88
CA GLN A 67 25.90 10.56 4.83
C GLN A 67 25.04 11.22 5.90
N TRP A 68 25.60 11.45 7.09
CA TRP A 68 24.94 12.14 8.18
C TRP A 68 24.65 13.59 7.81
N GLU A 69 25.66 14.30 7.29
CA GLU A 69 25.49 15.67 6.83
C GLU A 69 24.43 15.77 5.73
N ASP A 70 24.42 14.85 4.76
CA ASP A 70 23.38 14.79 3.72
C ASP A 70 21.97 14.61 4.31
N ALA A 71 21.83 13.75 5.33
CA ALA A 71 20.55 13.54 6.01
C ALA A 71 20.09 14.81 6.75
N VAL A 72 21.00 15.46 7.49
CA VAL A 72 20.73 16.70 8.22
C VAL A 72 20.39 17.84 7.26
N ARG A 73 21.16 18.02 6.18
CA ARG A 73 20.88 18.98 5.09
C ARG A 73 19.49 18.73 4.51
N PHE A 74 19.16 17.48 4.20
CA PHE A 74 17.86 17.12 3.65
C PHE A 74 16.71 17.43 4.62
N TRP A 75 16.85 17.11 5.92
CA TRP A 75 15.79 17.37 6.90
C TRP A 75 15.55 18.86 7.18
N ASN A 76 16.58 19.71 7.03
CA ASN A 76 16.43 21.17 7.12
C ASN A 76 15.97 21.83 5.80
N SER A 77 15.98 21.09 4.69
CA SER A 77 15.54 21.63 3.40
C SER A 77 14.02 21.80 3.34
N LYS A 78 13.54 22.73 2.49
CA LYS A 78 12.11 22.90 2.23
C LYS A 78 11.44 21.60 1.77
N LYS A 79 12.15 20.85 0.92
CA LYS A 79 11.72 19.52 0.45
C LYS A 79 11.55 18.51 1.58
N GLY A 80 12.42 18.56 2.59
CA GLY A 80 12.33 17.72 3.79
C GLY A 80 11.10 18.07 4.63
N GLU A 81 10.90 19.36 4.87
CA GLU A 81 9.75 19.90 5.60
C GLU A 81 8.41 19.55 4.92
N ASP A 82 8.31 19.77 3.61
CA ASP A 82 7.11 19.47 2.83
C ASP A 82 6.76 17.98 2.88
N ARG A 83 7.77 17.10 2.81
CA ARG A 83 7.56 15.65 2.94
C ARG A 83 7.10 15.25 4.33
N GLU A 84 7.61 15.88 5.38
CA GLU A 84 7.13 15.64 6.74
C GLU A 84 5.68 16.10 6.90
N ARG A 85 5.32 17.29 6.39
CA ARG A 85 3.94 17.78 6.40
C ARG A 85 2.98 16.83 5.69
N VAL A 86 3.31 16.42 4.47
CA VAL A 86 2.50 15.47 3.68
C VAL A 86 2.42 14.11 4.39
N GLY A 87 3.51 13.63 4.98
CA GLY A 87 3.55 12.39 5.75
C GLY A 87 2.63 12.42 6.96
N THR A 88 2.65 13.52 7.74
CA THR A 88 1.78 13.73 8.89
C THR A 88 0.31 13.79 8.48
N SER A 89 -0.03 14.58 7.46
CA SER A 89 -1.40 14.66 6.96
C SER A 89 -1.90 13.31 6.41
N SER A 90 -1.05 12.56 5.72
CA SER A 90 -1.40 11.22 5.22
C SER A 90 -1.62 10.24 6.35
N ARG A 91 -0.79 10.30 7.41
CA ARG A 91 -0.94 9.45 8.59
C ARG A 91 -2.22 9.77 9.37
N GLN A 92 -2.60 11.04 9.48
CA GLN A 92 -3.86 11.44 10.09
C GLN A 92 -5.09 10.91 9.34
N LYS A 93 -4.97 10.70 8.02
CA LYS A 93 -6.03 10.08 7.20
C LYS A 93 -6.05 8.55 7.28
N GLN A 94 -5.10 7.92 7.97
CA GLN A 94 -5.10 6.48 8.15
C GLN A 94 -6.11 6.10 9.23
N LYS A 95 -7.30 5.70 8.79
CA LYS A 95 -8.48 5.44 9.61
C LYS A 95 -8.41 4.17 10.48
N PHE A 96 -7.83 3.11 9.95
CA PHE A 96 -7.76 1.83 10.64
C PHE A 96 -6.50 1.04 10.26
N THR A 97 -6.05 0.19 11.18
CA THR A 97 -4.90 -0.72 11.01
C THR A 97 -5.37 -2.17 11.14
N TYR A 98 -4.71 -3.07 10.42
CA TYR A 98 -4.97 -4.50 10.55
C TYR A 98 -4.48 -5.01 11.92
N THR A 99 -5.07 -6.10 12.40
CA THR A 99 -4.91 -6.64 13.76
C THR A 99 -4.02 -7.88 13.84
N ALA A 100 -3.58 -8.42 12.69
CA ALA A 100 -2.73 -9.62 12.61
C ALA A 100 -1.29 -9.44 13.16
N GLY A 101 -0.96 -8.27 13.69
CA GLY A 101 0.34 -8.00 14.30
C GLY A 101 1.49 -8.13 13.32
N SER A 102 2.51 -8.93 13.66
CA SER A 102 3.66 -9.20 12.78
C SER A 102 3.37 -10.22 11.68
N ARG A 103 2.21 -10.91 11.72
CA ARG A 103 1.84 -11.86 10.67
C ARG A 103 1.51 -11.12 9.39
N SER A 104 2.12 -11.56 8.30
CA SER A 104 1.77 -11.07 6.97
C SER A 104 0.37 -11.55 6.57
N PHE A 105 -0.27 -10.84 5.64
CA PHE A 105 -1.54 -11.28 5.05
C PHE A 105 -1.43 -12.69 4.43
N ALA A 106 -0.30 -13.02 3.79
CA ALA A 106 -0.05 -14.35 3.25
C ALA A 106 -0.02 -15.43 4.34
N CYS A 107 0.64 -15.16 5.47
CA CYS A 107 0.68 -16.08 6.61
C CYS A 107 -0.68 -16.22 7.31
N VAL A 108 -1.56 -15.21 7.22
CA VAL A 108 -2.93 -15.30 7.74
C VAL A 108 -3.78 -16.15 6.80
N ALA A 109 -3.70 -15.90 5.48
CA ALA A 109 -4.39 -16.68 4.47
C ALA A 109 -3.99 -18.16 4.55
N GLU A 110 -2.70 -18.48 4.51
CA GLU A 110 -2.20 -19.87 4.57
C GLU A 110 -2.72 -20.63 5.79
N ALA A 111 -2.70 -20.00 6.97
CA ALA A 111 -3.18 -20.65 8.18
C ALA A 111 -4.70 -20.92 8.15
N GLU A 112 -5.46 -19.98 7.59
CA GLU A 112 -6.91 -20.12 7.45
C GLU A 112 -7.28 -21.14 6.35
N GLU A 113 -6.53 -21.19 5.25
CA GLU A 113 -6.68 -22.20 4.20
C GLU A 113 -6.37 -23.60 4.75
N ALA A 114 -5.34 -23.72 5.59
CA ALA A 114 -5.00 -24.98 6.26
C ALA A 114 -6.08 -25.46 7.24
N SER A 115 -6.75 -24.55 7.95
CA SER A 115 -7.82 -24.92 8.89
C SER A 115 -9.18 -25.17 8.22
N SER A 116 -9.51 -24.39 7.19
CA SER A 116 -10.81 -24.48 6.49
C SER A 116 -10.82 -25.47 5.33
N GLY A 117 -9.66 -25.81 4.78
CA GLY A 117 -9.52 -26.59 3.55
C GLY A 117 -9.96 -25.83 2.29
N GLN A 118 -10.28 -24.55 2.40
CA GLN A 118 -10.78 -23.71 1.30
C GLN A 118 -9.85 -22.54 1.07
N LYS A 119 -9.76 -22.08 -0.19
CA LYS A 119 -8.98 -20.88 -0.52
C LYS A 119 -9.61 -19.65 0.13
N VAL A 120 -8.76 -18.78 0.67
CA VAL A 120 -9.20 -17.58 1.38
C VAL A 120 -9.37 -16.43 0.39
N GLY A 121 -10.63 -16.01 0.23
CA GLY A 121 -10.97 -14.83 -0.58
C GLY A 121 -10.51 -13.52 0.06
N ARG A 122 -10.45 -12.43 -0.73
CA ARG A 122 -10.04 -11.11 -0.20
C ARG A 122 -10.99 -10.59 0.87
N PHE A 123 -12.27 -10.93 0.75
CA PHE A 123 -13.31 -10.56 1.70
C PHE A 123 -13.07 -11.21 3.05
N GLN A 124 -12.86 -12.52 3.04
CA GLN A 124 -12.55 -13.30 4.24
C GLN A 124 -11.23 -12.84 4.86
N LEU A 125 -10.20 -12.59 4.03
CA LEU A 125 -8.93 -12.08 4.51
C LEU A 125 -9.08 -10.70 5.19
N PHE A 126 -9.87 -9.79 4.61
CA PHE A 126 -10.21 -8.52 5.24
C PHE A 126 -10.96 -8.73 6.55
N ASP A 127 -11.91 -9.65 6.59
CA ASP A 127 -12.68 -9.95 7.79
C ASP A 127 -11.77 -10.41 8.95
N ILE A 128 -10.91 -11.39 8.69
CA ILE A 128 -9.99 -11.95 9.68
C ILE A 128 -8.99 -10.90 10.18
N THR A 129 -8.41 -10.12 9.26
CA THR A 129 -7.32 -9.20 9.58
C THR A 129 -7.76 -7.86 10.15
N TYR A 130 -9.05 -7.56 10.17
CA TYR A 130 -9.58 -6.32 10.73
C TYR A 130 -10.58 -6.55 11.89
N ARG A 131 -10.65 -7.77 12.42
CA ARG A 131 -11.32 -8.10 13.68
C ARG A 131 -10.36 -8.14 14.86
N LYS A 132 -10.85 -7.79 16.04
CA LYS A 132 -10.17 -8.00 17.31
C LYS A 132 -10.26 -9.47 17.72
N LYS A 133 -9.55 -9.83 18.79
CA LYS A 133 -9.57 -11.20 19.34
C LYS A 133 -10.95 -11.66 19.83
N ASP A 134 -11.81 -10.71 20.21
CA ASP A 134 -13.20 -10.97 20.62
C ASP A 134 -14.18 -11.11 19.43
N GLY A 135 -13.68 -11.03 18.19
CA GLY A 135 -14.48 -11.09 16.96
C GLY A 135 -15.13 -9.76 16.55
N SER A 136 -15.06 -8.72 17.38
CA SER A 136 -15.62 -7.40 17.04
C SER A 136 -14.76 -6.68 15.99
N PRO A 137 -15.34 -5.83 15.14
CA PRO A 137 -14.57 -4.97 14.23
C PRO A 137 -13.58 -4.07 14.98
N MET A 138 -12.43 -3.79 14.36
CA MET A 138 -11.41 -2.93 14.97
C MET A 138 -11.93 -1.52 15.26
N THR A 139 -12.73 -0.95 14.36
CA THR A 139 -13.39 0.36 14.50
C THR A 139 -14.82 0.28 13.96
N SER A 140 -15.66 1.27 14.29
CA SER A 140 -17.01 1.38 13.72
C SER A 140 -16.98 1.44 12.19
N GLU A 141 -16.06 2.23 11.63
CA GLU A 141 -15.87 2.35 10.17
C GLU A 141 -15.53 1.02 9.50
N VAL A 142 -14.72 0.16 10.15
CA VAL A 142 -14.44 -1.20 9.66
C VAL A 142 -15.71 -2.04 9.68
N GLY A 143 -16.51 -1.93 10.74
CA GLY A 143 -17.82 -2.58 10.83
C GLY A 143 -18.75 -2.17 9.69
N GLU A 144 -18.86 -0.87 9.42
CA GLU A 144 -19.66 -0.35 8.31
C GLU A 144 -19.18 -0.88 6.95
N ILE A 145 -17.86 -0.96 6.73
CA ILE A 145 -17.30 -1.54 5.50
C ILE A 145 -17.65 -3.03 5.41
N MET A 146 -17.47 -3.80 6.48
CA MET A 146 -17.79 -5.23 6.52
C MET A 146 -19.27 -5.49 6.18
N GLU A 147 -20.18 -4.70 6.76
CA GLU A 147 -21.62 -4.85 6.49
C GLU A 147 -21.96 -4.50 5.03
N LYS A 148 -21.42 -3.40 4.48
CA LYS A 148 -21.60 -3.06 3.05
C LYS A 148 -21.04 -4.13 2.10
N LEU A 149 -19.90 -4.74 2.44
CA LEU A 149 -19.33 -5.82 1.65
C LEU A 149 -20.25 -7.06 1.67
N LYS A 150 -20.83 -7.41 2.82
CA LYS A 150 -21.78 -8.53 2.95
C LYS A 150 -23.09 -8.27 2.21
N GLU A 151 -23.67 -7.09 2.38
CA GLU A 151 -24.91 -6.68 1.69
C GLU A 151 -24.74 -6.79 0.18
N LYS A 152 -23.68 -6.18 -0.38
CA LYS A 152 -23.38 -6.26 -1.80
C LYS A 152 -23.15 -7.70 -2.27
N LYS A 153 -22.48 -8.52 -1.46
CA LYS A 153 -22.27 -9.93 -1.80
C LYS A 153 -23.61 -10.67 -1.94
N ALA A 154 -24.53 -10.44 -1.00
CA ALA A 154 -25.87 -11.01 -1.05
C ALA A 154 -26.66 -10.52 -2.29
N ASP A 155 -26.58 -9.24 -2.65
CA ASP A 155 -27.20 -8.70 -3.85
C ASP A 155 -26.70 -9.39 -5.12
N TYR A 156 -25.38 -9.58 -5.24
CA TYR A 156 -24.76 -10.25 -6.37
C TYR A 156 -25.15 -11.74 -6.44
N GLU A 157 -25.21 -12.42 -5.29
CA GLU A 157 -25.65 -13.83 -5.20
C GLU A 157 -27.14 -13.99 -5.56
N ALA A 158 -27.99 -13.04 -5.18
CA ALA A 158 -29.41 -13.06 -5.51
C ALA A 158 -29.70 -12.70 -6.98
N SER A 159 -28.83 -11.91 -7.62
CA SER A 159 -29.01 -11.42 -8.99
C SER A 159 -28.32 -12.29 -10.06
N THR A 160 -27.46 -13.23 -9.68
CA THR A 160 -26.62 -13.96 -10.64
C THR A 160 -27.12 -15.40 -10.82
N ASP A 161 -27.59 -15.72 -12.03
CA ASP A 161 -27.69 -17.11 -12.48
C ASP A 161 -26.26 -17.67 -12.62
N SER A 162 -25.93 -18.62 -11.76
CA SER A 162 -24.61 -19.24 -11.53
C SER A 162 -23.73 -19.40 -12.78
N SER A 163 -22.71 -18.54 -12.94
CA SER A 163 -21.51 -18.82 -13.76
C SER A 163 -20.35 -17.82 -13.58
N ALA A 164 -20.55 -16.72 -12.84
CA ALA A 164 -19.50 -15.74 -12.63
C ALA A 164 -18.42 -16.25 -11.65
N ASN A 165 -17.16 -16.04 -12.01
CA ASN A 165 -15.99 -16.46 -11.24
C ASN A 165 -15.98 -15.70 -9.89
N PHE A 166 -16.18 -16.40 -8.76
CA PHE A 166 -16.31 -15.78 -7.42
C PHE A 166 -15.18 -14.78 -7.09
N GLY A 167 -13.96 -15.05 -7.54
CA GLY A 167 -12.81 -14.15 -7.36
C GLY A 167 -13.01 -12.77 -8.03
N ASP A 168 -13.68 -12.72 -9.18
CA ASP A 168 -13.96 -11.46 -9.88
C ASP A 168 -15.07 -10.66 -9.21
N ILE A 169 -16.04 -11.35 -8.60
CA ILE A 169 -17.16 -10.72 -7.86
C ILE A 169 -16.64 -10.02 -6.61
N ASP A 170 -15.86 -10.71 -5.77
CA ASP A 170 -15.20 -10.11 -4.61
C ASP A 170 -14.39 -8.87 -5.04
N ASN A 171 -13.63 -8.98 -6.13
CA ASN A 171 -12.81 -7.86 -6.59
C ASN A 171 -13.65 -6.64 -7.01
N LYS A 172 -14.76 -6.89 -7.71
CA LYS A 172 -15.70 -5.85 -8.12
C LYS A 172 -16.35 -5.16 -6.92
N ILE A 173 -16.84 -5.94 -5.96
CA ILE A 173 -17.50 -5.41 -4.77
C ILE A 173 -16.51 -4.62 -3.90
N ILE A 174 -15.26 -5.08 -3.72
CA ILE A 174 -14.22 -4.29 -3.01
C ILE A 174 -14.02 -2.93 -3.68
N ASN A 175 -13.97 -2.89 -5.02
CA ASN A 175 -13.80 -1.64 -5.74
C ASN A 175 -15.01 -0.71 -5.58
N GLU A 176 -16.24 -1.25 -5.53
CA GLU A 176 -17.46 -0.47 -5.27
C GLU A 176 -17.51 0.08 -3.84
N VAL A 177 -17.17 -0.72 -2.83
CA VAL A 177 -17.32 -0.35 -1.41
C VAL A 177 -16.13 0.44 -0.88
N VAL A 178 -14.90 0.03 -1.21
CA VAL A 178 -13.65 0.59 -0.66
C VAL A 178 -12.96 1.55 -1.65
N GLY A 179 -13.37 1.50 -2.92
CA GLY A 179 -12.80 2.29 -3.99
C GLY A 179 -11.70 1.54 -4.77
N PRO A 180 -11.31 2.07 -5.93
CA PRO A 180 -10.43 1.38 -6.86
C PRO A 180 -9.04 1.11 -6.27
N GLU A 181 -8.38 0.12 -6.87
CA GLU A 181 -6.98 -0.18 -6.62
C GLU A 181 -6.08 1.00 -6.99
N ARG A 182 -4.94 1.12 -6.30
CA ARG A 182 -3.95 2.16 -6.58
C ARG A 182 -2.75 1.58 -7.31
N TYR A 183 -2.09 2.39 -8.13
CA TYR A 183 -0.91 1.97 -8.85
C TYR A 183 0.14 1.31 -7.92
N GLY A 184 0.59 0.11 -8.31
CA GLY A 184 1.63 -0.63 -7.60
C GLY A 184 1.21 -1.32 -6.31
N ARG A 185 -0.09 -1.34 -5.94
CA ARG A 185 -0.56 -2.03 -4.74
C ARG A 185 -1.99 -2.55 -4.89
N VAL A 186 -2.19 -3.81 -4.51
CA VAL A 186 -3.53 -4.40 -4.33
C VAL A 186 -3.96 -4.27 -2.86
N ARG A 187 -5.18 -3.79 -2.61
CA ARG A 187 -5.77 -3.69 -1.27
C ARG A 187 -5.91 -5.08 -0.66
N PHE A 188 -5.71 -5.13 0.65
CA PHE A 188 -5.84 -6.34 1.48
C PHE A 188 -4.86 -7.49 1.17
N GLN A 189 -3.87 -7.25 0.31
CA GLN A 189 -2.85 -8.23 -0.08
C GLN A 189 -1.46 -7.93 0.51
N GLY A 190 -1.38 -6.97 1.44
CA GLY A 190 -0.12 -6.62 2.10
C GLY A 190 0.86 -5.87 1.19
N SER A 191 2.16 -6.14 1.39
CA SER A 191 3.26 -5.47 0.68
C SER A 191 3.90 -6.41 -0.32
N GLY A 192 4.06 -5.97 -1.56
CA GLY A 192 4.77 -6.73 -2.60
C GLY A 192 3.87 -7.16 -3.74
N VAL A 193 2.59 -7.36 -3.47
CA VAL A 193 1.60 -7.75 -4.47
C VAL A 193 1.21 -6.54 -5.31
N ASN A 194 1.59 -6.58 -6.60
CA ASN A 194 1.16 -5.59 -7.58
C ASN A 194 -0.04 -6.10 -8.41
N SER A 195 -0.74 -5.17 -9.06
CA SER A 195 -1.96 -5.46 -9.82
C SER A 195 -1.73 -6.52 -10.91
N THR A 196 -0.62 -6.43 -11.65
CA THR A 196 -0.30 -7.34 -12.76
C THR A 196 0.00 -8.76 -12.27
N GLN A 197 0.69 -8.90 -11.14
CA GLN A 197 0.98 -10.20 -10.53
C GLN A 197 -0.28 -10.86 -9.98
N TYR A 198 -1.18 -10.07 -9.42
CA TYR A 198 -2.37 -10.59 -8.74
C TYR A 198 -3.52 -10.88 -9.70
N PHE A 199 -3.79 -9.97 -10.63
CA PHE A 199 -4.92 -10.09 -11.56
C PHE A 199 -4.51 -10.58 -12.96
N GLY A 200 -3.22 -10.76 -13.22
CA GLY A 200 -2.71 -11.07 -14.56
C GLY A 200 -2.74 -9.88 -15.53
N SER A 201 -2.16 -10.06 -16.72
CA SER A 201 -2.06 -9.03 -17.76
C SER A 201 -3.38 -8.67 -18.44
N SER A 202 -4.45 -9.44 -18.22
CA SER A 202 -5.73 -9.34 -18.91
C SER A 202 -6.85 -8.67 -18.10
N SER A 203 -6.60 -8.28 -16.85
CA SER A 203 -7.67 -7.78 -15.98
C SER A 203 -8.03 -6.32 -16.28
N GLN A 204 -9.25 -6.12 -16.77
CA GLN A 204 -9.93 -4.82 -16.93
C GLN A 204 -10.18 -4.08 -15.59
N GLN A 205 -9.63 -4.54 -14.46
CA GLN A 205 -9.88 -3.96 -13.14
C GLN A 205 -9.09 -2.67 -12.86
N TYR A 206 -8.25 -2.23 -13.80
CA TYR A 206 -7.73 -0.85 -13.81
C TYR A 206 -8.73 0.07 -14.53
N MET A 207 -9.86 0.35 -13.90
CA MET A 207 -10.70 1.48 -14.28
C MET A 207 -10.61 2.54 -13.18
N PRO A 208 -10.00 3.72 -13.44
CA PRO A 208 -10.30 4.87 -12.59
C PRO A 208 -11.80 5.11 -12.73
N SER A 209 -12.51 5.22 -11.61
CA SER A 209 -13.95 5.47 -11.50
C SER A 209 -14.56 6.00 -12.80
N GLY A 210 -15.31 5.13 -13.52
CA GLY A 210 -15.83 5.41 -14.86
C GLY A 210 -16.67 6.69 -14.95
N SER A 211 -17.09 7.25 -13.81
CA SER A 211 -17.78 8.54 -13.72
C SER A 211 -16.95 9.71 -14.25
N GLN A 212 -15.64 9.79 -14.00
CA GLN A 212 -14.86 10.98 -14.41
C GLN A 212 -14.52 10.96 -15.90
N SER A 213 -14.15 9.78 -16.43
CA SER A 213 -13.83 9.62 -17.85
C SER A 213 -15.06 9.65 -18.74
N GLN A 214 -16.20 9.11 -18.29
CA GLN A 214 -17.44 9.17 -19.08
C GLN A 214 -18.02 10.59 -19.13
N VAL A 215 -17.94 11.36 -18.04
CA VAL A 215 -18.38 12.76 -18.03
C VAL A 215 -17.51 13.62 -18.96
N GLU A 216 -16.19 13.42 -18.96
CA GLU A 216 -15.29 14.14 -19.86
C GLU A 216 -15.54 13.76 -21.33
N VAL A 217 -15.73 12.46 -21.63
CA VAL A 217 -16.04 11.97 -22.98
C VAL A 217 -17.40 12.49 -23.46
N GLN A 218 -18.41 12.53 -22.59
CA GLN A 218 -19.73 13.06 -22.94
C GLN A 218 -19.65 14.57 -23.20
N ARG A 219 -18.94 15.32 -22.34
CA ARG A 219 -18.68 16.76 -22.54
C ARG A 219 -17.99 17.05 -23.88
N LEU A 220 -17.03 16.22 -24.27
CA LEU A 220 -16.33 16.36 -25.55
C LEU A 220 -17.23 16.01 -26.74
N ARG A 221 -18.10 14.99 -26.61
CA ARG A 221 -19.10 14.67 -27.64
C ARG A 221 -20.08 15.81 -27.85
N ASP A 222 -20.56 16.41 -26.76
CA ASP A 222 -21.51 17.51 -26.81
C ASP A 222 -20.87 18.77 -27.45
N GLN A 223 -19.58 19.03 -27.22
CA GLN A 223 -18.84 20.10 -27.90
C GLN A 223 -18.68 19.88 -29.40
N ILE A 224 -18.39 18.65 -29.82
CA ILE A 224 -18.26 18.31 -31.26
C ILE A 224 -19.61 18.49 -31.96
N ALA A 225 -20.70 18.03 -31.34
CA ALA A 225 -22.04 18.20 -31.89
C ALA A 225 -22.43 19.67 -32.05
N GLN A 226 -22.07 20.54 -31.09
CA GLN A 226 -22.31 21.98 -31.20
C GLN A 226 -21.52 22.64 -32.34
N MET A 227 -20.25 22.29 -32.53
CA MET A 227 -19.45 22.83 -33.64
C MET A 227 -19.97 22.39 -35.01
N GLN A 228 -20.46 21.15 -35.11
CA GLN A 228 -21.05 20.61 -36.35
C GLN A 228 -22.41 21.23 -36.67
N ALA A 229 -23.18 21.65 -35.67
CA ALA A 229 -24.48 22.31 -35.86
C ALA A 229 -24.36 23.82 -36.16
N SER A 230 -23.18 24.41 -35.98
CA SER A 230 -22.91 25.84 -36.21
C SER A 230 -22.04 26.12 -37.45
N SER A 231 -21.76 25.08 -38.25
CA SER A 231 -21.16 25.15 -39.60
C SER A 231 -22.23 24.97 -40.66
#